data_AF-A0A947NQ83-F1
#
_entry.id   AF-A0A947NQ83-F1
#
_cell.length_a   1.000
_cell.length_b   1.000
_cell.length_c   1.000
_cell.angle_alpha   90.00
_cell.angle_beta   90.00
_cell.angle_gamma   90.00
#
_symmetry.space_group_name_H-M   'P 1'
#
loop_
_entity.id
_entity.type
_entity.pdbx_description
1 polymer ?
#
loop_
_entity_poly.entity_id
_entity_poly.type
_entity_poly.pdbx_seq_one_letter_code
_entity_poly.pdbx_strand_id
1 'polypeptide(L)'
;MTKKNITTPVTRDALGALKAGDEILLSGVIYTARDAAHKRLSDMITTGKRIPLDLKNAVIYYAGPTPPRPGRAIGSCGPTTSSRMDAFTPALLKLGLRAMIGKGGRSAEVRRAIRKNASIYFLAT
;
A
#
# COMPACT_ATOMS: atom_id res chain seq x y z
N MET A 1 -0.03 -18.87 -13.88
CA MET A 1 -0.51 -17.58 -13.33
C MET A 1 -1.99 -17.72 -13.09
N THR A 2 -2.45 -17.49 -11.86
CA THR A 2 -3.87 -17.59 -11.50
C THR A 2 -4.38 -16.18 -11.20
N LYS A 3 -5.45 -15.76 -11.89
CA LYS A 3 -6.14 -14.50 -11.60
C LYS A 3 -7.05 -14.67 -10.40
N LYS A 4 -6.95 -13.76 -9.44
CA LYS A 4 -7.75 -13.78 -8.20
C LYS A 4 -8.38 -12.41 -7.96
N ASN A 5 -9.63 -12.41 -7.47
CA ASN A 5 -10.33 -11.19 -7.11
C ASN A 5 -10.17 -10.92 -5.60
N ILE A 6 -9.84 -9.69 -5.23
CA ILE A 6 -9.70 -9.26 -3.84
C ILE A 6 -10.52 -8.00 -3.64
N THR A 7 -11.19 -7.90 -2.48
CA THR A 7 -11.93 -6.71 -2.10
C THR A 7 -11.42 -6.17 -0.76
N THR A 8 -11.35 -4.84 -0.63
CA THR A 8 -10.98 -4.20 0.64
C THR A 8 -12.19 -4.09 1.60
N PRO A 9 -12.00 -4.07 2.93
CA PRO A 9 -10.74 -4.15 3.65
C PRO A 9 -10.08 -5.52 3.51
N VAL A 10 -8.77 -5.52 3.27
CA VAL A 10 -8.05 -6.76 3.00
C VAL A 10 -7.77 -7.46 4.32
N THR A 11 -8.38 -8.61 4.57
CA THR A 11 -8.10 -9.39 5.77
C THR A 11 -6.86 -10.25 5.58
N ARG A 12 -6.29 -10.74 6.68
CA ARG A 12 -5.16 -11.68 6.64
C ARG A 12 -5.54 -12.95 5.85
N ASP A 13 -6.76 -13.44 6.05
CA ASP A 13 -7.23 -14.68 5.43
C ASP A 13 -7.40 -14.54 3.92
N ALA A 14 -7.90 -13.37 3.46
CA ALA A 14 -7.99 -13.05 2.04
C ALA A 14 -6.62 -13.07 1.33
N LEU A 15 -5.54 -12.82 2.07
CA LEU A 15 -4.17 -12.84 1.54
C LEU A 15 -3.45 -14.17 1.72
N GLY A 16 -3.87 -15.02 2.66
CA GLY A 16 -3.15 -16.25 3.02
C GLY A 16 -3.00 -17.25 1.88
N ALA A 17 -3.92 -17.22 0.91
CA ALA A 17 -3.89 -18.08 -0.27
C ALA A 17 -3.06 -17.50 -1.44
N LEU A 18 -2.50 -16.30 -1.30
CA LEU A 18 -1.73 -15.66 -2.38
C LEU A 18 -0.27 -16.08 -2.36
N LYS A 19 0.28 -16.27 -3.55
CA LYS A 19 1.70 -16.51 -3.77
C LYS A 19 2.28 -15.37 -4.61
N ALA A 20 3.58 -15.13 -4.46
CA ALA A 20 4.28 -14.20 -5.34
C ALA A 20 4.13 -14.66 -6.79
N GLY A 21 3.74 -13.73 -7.69
CA GLY A 21 3.45 -14.02 -9.09
C GLY A 21 1.98 -14.33 -9.39
N ASP A 22 1.11 -14.38 -8.38
CA ASP A 22 -0.34 -14.36 -8.61
C ASP A 22 -0.77 -12.99 -9.18
N GLU A 23 -1.70 -13.02 -10.14
CA GLU A 23 -2.34 -11.81 -10.65
C GLU A 23 -3.61 -11.53 -9.87
N ILE A 24 -3.84 -10.26 -9.55
CA ILE A 24 -4.98 -9.86 -8.75
C ILE A 24 -5.78 -8.73 -9.39
N LEU A 25 -7.10 -8.84 -9.32
CA LEU A 25 -8.02 -7.73 -9.53
C LEU A 25 -8.51 -7.24 -8.17
N LEU A 26 -8.14 -6.02 -7.82
CA LEU A 26 -8.47 -5.42 -6.52
C LEU A 26 -9.62 -4.42 -6.67
N SER A 27 -10.62 -4.52 -5.78
CA SER A 27 -11.76 -3.61 -5.70
C SER A 27 -11.96 -3.07 -4.28
N GLY A 28 -12.57 -1.90 -4.15
CA GLY A 28 -12.90 -1.26 -2.87
C GLY A 28 -12.11 0.01 -2.59
N VAL A 29 -12.04 0.39 -1.31
CA VAL A 29 -11.32 1.59 -0.84
C VAL A 29 -9.81 1.37 -0.85
N ILE A 30 -9.10 2.24 -1.56
CA ILE A 30 -7.63 2.29 -1.65
C ILE A 30 -7.20 3.73 -1.42
N TYR A 31 -6.25 3.95 -0.52
CA TYR A 31 -5.71 5.28 -0.23
C TYR A 31 -4.49 5.57 -1.08
N THR A 32 -4.38 6.77 -1.66
CA THR A 32 -3.14 7.19 -2.31
C THR A 32 -2.24 7.91 -1.32
N ALA A 33 -1.00 7.46 -1.18
CA ALA A 33 0.01 8.15 -0.38
C ALA A 33 1.41 7.89 -0.94
N ARG A 34 2.26 8.92 -0.95
CA ARG A 34 3.66 8.81 -1.37
C ARG A 34 4.58 9.57 -0.40
N ASP A 35 5.71 10.09 -0.87
CA ASP A 35 6.82 10.63 -0.09
C ASP A 35 6.40 11.53 1.08
N ALA A 36 5.72 12.67 0.82
CA ALA A 36 5.36 13.64 1.86
C ALA A 36 4.35 13.09 2.87
N ALA A 37 3.36 12.33 2.40
CA ALA A 37 2.38 11.70 3.26
C ALA A 37 3.02 10.65 4.17
N HIS A 38 3.93 9.82 3.64
CA HIS A 38 4.65 8.81 4.42
C HIS A 38 5.56 9.43 5.47
N LYS A 39 6.27 10.50 5.11
CA LYS A 39 7.09 11.25 6.08
C LYS A 39 6.23 11.77 7.22
N ARG A 40 5.14 12.49 6.91
CA ARG A 40 4.23 13.03 7.93
C ARG A 40 3.63 11.94 8.82
N LEU A 41 3.14 10.84 8.24
CA LEU A 41 2.61 9.71 8.99
C LEU A 41 3.68 9.09 9.89
N SER A 42 4.88 8.85 9.36
CA SER A 42 6.00 8.31 10.13
C SER A 42 6.39 9.21 11.30
N ASP A 43 6.53 10.52 11.07
CA ASP A 43 6.87 11.50 12.12
C ASP A 43 5.81 11.54 13.23
N MET A 44 4.53 11.41 12.87
CA MET A 44 3.45 11.30 13.85
C MET A 44 3.55 10.01 14.67
N ILE A 45 3.83 8.87 14.01
CA ILE A 45 3.98 7.57 14.67
C ILE A 45 5.17 7.58 15.64
N THR A 46 6.32 8.11 15.22
CA THR A 46 7.53 8.15 16.05
C THR A 46 7.40 9.09 17.24
N THR A 47 6.60 10.15 17.10
CA THR A 47 6.31 11.11 18.20
C THR A 47 5.10 10.70 19.06
N GLY A 48 4.57 9.49 18.87
CA GLY A 48 3.42 8.98 19.64
C GLY A 48 2.10 9.70 19.35
N LYS A 49 2.02 10.48 18.27
CA LYS A 49 0.80 11.18 17.85
C LYS A 49 -0.12 10.25 17.07
N ARG A 50 -1.43 10.41 17.27
CA ARG A 50 -2.45 9.69 16.51
C ARG A 50 -2.43 10.14 15.05
N ILE A 51 -2.28 9.20 14.11
CA ILE A 51 -2.39 9.47 12.68
C ILE A 51 -3.86 9.63 12.24
N PRO A 52 -4.14 10.42 11.18
CA PRO A 52 -5.50 10.70 10.72
C PRO A 52 -6.04 9.60 9.79
N LEU A 53 -5.63 8.35 9.99
CA LEU A 53 -6.00 7.21 9.15
C LEU A 53 -5.93 5.92 9.97
N ASP A 54 -6.99 5.11 9.92
CA ASP A 54 -6.91 3.74 10.41
C ASP A 54 -6.19 2.88 9.38
N LEU A 55 -5.01 2.37 9.75
CA LEU A 55 -4.21 1.52 8.87
C LEU A 55 -4.63 0.06 8.93
N LYS A 56 -5.46 -0.35 9.90
CA LYS A 56 -5.89 -1.74 10.04
C LYS A 56 -6.60 -2.22 8.77
N ASN A 57 -6.00 -3.20 8.10
CA ASN A 57 -6.50 -3.79 6.84
C ASN A 57 -6.56 -2.79 5.66
N ALA A 58 -5.92 -1.63 5.78
CA ALA A 58 -5.87 -0.63 4.74
C ALA A 58 -4.95 -1.05 3.59
N VAL A 59 -5.21 -0.48 2.42
CA VAL A 59 -4.37 -0.59 1.24
C VAL A 59 -3.89 0.78 0.83
N ILE A 60 -2.58 0.93 0.63
CA ILE A 60 -1.97 2.17 0.15
C ILE A 60 -1.42 1.98 -1.26
N TYR A 61 -1.90 2.79 -2.19
CA TYR A 61 -1.34 2.93 -3.52
C TYR A 61 -0.35 4.08 -3.57
N TYR A 62 0.90 3.78 -3.93
CA TYR A 62 1.93 4.78 -4.12
C TYR A 62 1.73 5.50 -5.45
N ALA A 63 0.84 6.49 -5.45
CA ALA A 63 0.50 7.28 -6.62
C ALA A 63 0.28 8.75 -6.25
N GLY A 64 0.41 9.61 -7.25
CA GLY A 64 0.00 11.00 -7.20
C GLY A 64 -0.87 11.27 -8.43
N PRO A 65 -2.21 11.17 -8.32
CA PRO A 65 -3.08 11.34 -9.47
C PRO A 65 -2.98 12.76 -10.04
N THR A 66 -3.07 12.89 -11.36
CA THR A 66 -3.19 14.20 -12.00
C THR A 66 -4.60 14.78 -11.80
N PRO A 67 -4.81 16.08 -12.02
CA PRO A 67 -6.15 16.66 -12.05
C PRO A 67 -7.08 15.90 -13.03
N PRO A 68 -8.36 15.71 -12.67
CA PRO A 68 -9.33 15.08 -13.56
C PRO A 68 -9.70 16.00 -14.73
N ARG A 69 -10.01 15.41 -15.89
CA ARG A 69 -10.69 16.10 -16.99
C ARG A 69 -12.19 16.26 -16.67
N PRO A 70 -12.91 17.21 -17.29
CA PRO A 70 -14.35 17.33 -17.12
C PRO A 70 -15.08 15.99 -17.33
N GLY A 71 -16.00 15.65 -16.42
CA GLY A 71 -16.76 14.39 -16.45
C GLY A 71 -15.99 13.13 -16.03
N ARG A 72 -14.75 13.24 -15.53
CA ARG A 72 -13.96 12.10 -15.05
C ARG A 72 -13.75 12.18 -13.54
N ALA A 73 -13.87 11.04 -12.85
CA ALA A 73 -13.70 10.96 -11.39
C ALA A 73 -12.25 11.20 -10.93
N ILE A 74 -11.26 10.84 -11.76
CA ILE A 74 -9.83 10.96 -11.45
C ILE A 74 -9.02 11.19 -12.73
N GLY A 75 -7.90 11.90 -12.62
CA GLY A 75 -6.91 11.99 -13.69
C GLY A 75 -6.05 10.73 -13.79
N SER A 76 -4.97 10.81 -14.57
CA SER A 76 -4.01 9.71 -14.70
C SER A 76 -3.41 9.35 -13.34
N CYS A 77 -3.48 8.07 -12.96
CA CYS A 77 -3.10 7.59 -11.63
C CYS A 77 -2.13 6.39 -11.74
N GLY A 78 -0.95 6.64 -12.32
CA GLY A 78 0.12 5.65 -12.45
C GLY A 78 0.93 5.45 -11.17
N PRO A 79 1.63 4.30 -11.03
CA PRO A 79 2.42 3.99 -9.84
C PRO A 79 3.71 4.81 -9.78
N THR A 80 4.19 5.05 -8.57
CA THR A 80 5.50 5.61 -8.31
C THR A 80 6.47 4.59 -7.71
N THR A 81 7.77 4.87 -7.80
CA THR A 81 8.83 3.98 -7.31
C THR A 81 8.71 3.73 -5.82
N SER A 82 8.48 2.47 -5.45
CA SER A 82 8.16 2.05 -4.09
C SER A 82 9.32 2.20 -3.11
N SER A 83 10.57 2.09 -3.56
CA SER A 83 11.75 2.15 -2.67
C SER A 83 11.89 3.47 -1.91
N ARG A 84 11.32 4.57 -2.44
CA ARG A 84 11.33 5.88 -1.76
C ARG A 84 10.53 5.90 -0.46
N MET A 85 9.64 4.92 -0.26
CA MET A 85 8.85 4.77 0.96
C MET A 85 9.45 3.73 1.94
N ASP A 86 10.57 3.09 1.61
CA ASP A 86 11.11 1.95 2.37
C ASP A 86 11.42 2.31 3.82
N ALA A 87 12.00 3.48 4.08
CA ALA A 87 12.33 3.94 5.43
C ALA A 87 11.10 4.12 6.35
N PHE A 88 9.95 4.47 5.77
CA PHE A 88 8.72 4.74 6.53
C PHE A 88 7.86 3.49 6.70
N THR A 89 7.89 2.60 5.71
CA THR A 89 6.93 1.48 5.61
C THR A 89 6.89 0.57 6.83
N PRO A 90 8.02 0.19 7.48
CA PRO A 90 7.98 -0.67 8.67
C PRO A 90 7.10 -0.12 9.80
N ALA A 91 7.05 1.20 10.00
CA ALA A 91 6.20 1.82 11.02
C ALA A 91 4.71 1.66 10.68
N LEU A 92 4.33 1.87 9.42
CA LEU A 92 2.95 1.73 8.96
C LEU A 92 2.48 0.26 9.02
N LEU A 93 3.35 -0.68 8.66
CA LEU A 93 3.06 -2.12 8.73
C LEU A 93 2.75 -2.58 10.16
N LYS A 94 3.49 -2.08 11.16
CA LYS A 94 3.23 -2.37 12.58
C LYS A 94 1.85 -1.91 13.05
N LEU A 95 1.28 -0.88 12.41
CA LEU A 95 -0.06 -0.36 12.71
C LEU A 95 -1.18 -1.04 11.90
N GLY A 96 -0.85 -2.08 11.11
CA GLY A 96 -1.84 -2.92 10.44
C GLY A 96 -2.05 -2.66 8.95
N LEU A 97 -1.20 -1.82 8.32
CA LEU A 97 -1.20 -1.64 6.87
C LEU A 97 -1.05 -3.00 6.19
N ARG A 98 -2.09 -3.42 5.46
CA ARG A 98 -2.18 -4.79 4.95
C ARG A 98 -1.60 -4.95 3.56
N ALA A 99 -1.79 -3.98 2.70
CA ALA A 99 -1.22 -4.06 1.37
C ALA A 99 -0.69 -2.72 0.87
N MET A 100 0.34 -2.81 0.03
CA MET A 100 0.90 -1.67 -0.67
C MET A 100 0.96 -1.95 -2.17
N ILE A 101 0.69 -0.94 -2.98
CA ILE A 101 0.70 -1.03 -4.46
C ILE A 101 1.72 -0.01 -4.98
N GLY A 102 2.59 -0.41 -5.91
CA GLY A 102 3.53 0.51 -6.53
C GLY A 102 4.35 -0.13 -7.64
N LYS A 103 5.54 0.42 -7.92
CA LYS A 103 6.48 -0.15 -8.90
C LYS A 103 7.90 -0.29 -8.36
N GLY A 104 8.64 -1.22 -8.94
CA GLY A 104 10.04 -1.47 -8.61
C GLY A 104 10.24 -2.31 -7.35
N GLY A 105 11.51 -2.52 -7.00
CA GLY A 105 11.91 -3.35 -5.87
C GLY A 105 11.68 -2.69 -4.50
N ARG A 106 11.75 -3.53 -3.47
CA ARG A 106 11.67 -3.16 -2.04
C ARG A 106 12.91 -3.68 -1.31
N SER A 107 13.39 -2.93 -0.34
CA SER A 107 14.54 -3.28 0.51
C SER A 107 14.35 -4.59 1.27
N ALA A 108 15.46 -5.19 1.70
CA ALA A 108 15.43 -6.40 2.54
C ALA A 108 14.68 -6.17 3.86
N GLU A 109 14.80 -4.98 4.44
CA GLU A 109 14.08 -4.59 5.66
C GLU A 109 12.57 -4.61 5.46
N VAL A 110 12.08 -3.99 4.38
CA VAL A 110 10.66 -4.01 4.07
C VAL A 110 10.19 -5.44 3.83
N ARG A 111 10.94 -6.25 3.07
CA ARG A 111 10.56 -7.65 2.82
C ARG A 111 10.41 -8.44 4.12
N ARG A 112 11.29 -8.21 5.11
CA ARG A 112 11.16 -8.79 6.46
C ARG A 112 9.93 -8.24 7.19
N ALA A 113 9.68 -6.94 7.13
CA ALA A 113 8.53 -6.32 7.78
C ALA A 113 7.20 -6.80 7.19
N ILE A 114 7.11 -6.97 5.86
CA ILE A 114 5.96 -7.56 5.17
C ILE A 114 5.66 -8.95 5.74
N ARG A 115 6.67 -9.82 5.82
CA ARG A 115 6.53 -11.16 6.39
C ARG A 115 6.07 -11.12 7.85
N LYS A 116 6.68 -10.28 8.67
CA LYS A 116 6.36 -10.14 10.10
C LYS A 116 4.90 -9.72 10.34
N ASN A 117 4.34 -8.87 9.47
CA ASN A 117 2.98 -8.32 9.64
C ASN A 117 1.92 -9.04 8.80
N ALA A 118 2.30 -10.10 8.07
CA ALA A 118 1.44 -10.80 7.10
C ALA A 118 0.80 -9.84 6.07
N SER A 119 1.56 -8.85 5.62
CA SER A 119 1.14 -7.87 4.61
C SER A 119 1.61 -8.31 3.23
N ILE A 120 1.16 -7.64 2.16
CA ILE A 120 1.55 -7.94 0.78
C ILE A 120 1.94 -6.68 0.02
N TYR A 121 2.89 -6.83 -0.91
CA TYR A 121 3.25 -5.82 -1.88
C TYR A 121 2.82 -6.25 -3.27
N PHE A 122 2.00 -5.43 -3.92
CA PHE A 122 1.54 -5.62 -5.29
C PHE A 122 2.31 -4.71 -6.24
N LEU A 123 2.79 -5.28 -7.34
CA LEU A 123 3.31 -4.51 -8.46
C LEU A 123 2.13 -4.10 -9.34
N ALA A 124 1.98 -2.81 -9.57
CA ALA A 124 1.04 -2.30 -10.56
C ALA A 124 1.63 -2.53 -11.96
N THR A 125 0.88 -3.25 -12.80
CA THR A 125 1.21 -3.61 -14.18
C THR A 125 0.17 -3.06 -15.13
#